data_AF-A0A540N0U7-F1
#
_entry.id   AF-A0A540N0U7-F1
#
_cell.length_a   1.000
_cell.length_b   1.000
_cell.length_c   1.000
_cell.angle_alpha   90.00
_cell.angle_beta   90.00
_cell.angle_gamma   90.00
#
_symmetry.space_group_name_H-M   'P 1'
#
loop_
_entity.id
_entity.type
_entity.pdbx_description
1 polymer ?
#
loop_
_entity_poly.entity_id
_entity_poly.type
_entity_poly.pdbx_seq_one_letter_code
_entity_poly.pdbx_strand_id
1 'polypeptide(L)'
;MNTFYCGRQTTTSRNITLLNEHCPLDTPDGVLPPFNFGIFLDSLKNRNLDHIKFEKKFFYSFWWGLRNLSNFGTNLITSTYVWENLFAILISVVGLLLFLYLIGNVQTFMQMEATKTEERRQKAEEDEETKQKISMKMLDVRRWISENKFPDDVKEEIMDSMAKILKQDKDADVHKPFLILPWQTKRSVKRHLFMGTLKKVNRLKGMNEKVLTLMCDCLKPVTYGETSFVFRMGDPLDCMMFIIQGTVWTYGSSDNQVGQGVSSMAIKRVGKGYIYGEELLDWASDCFNELPVSSKHVKSQTKVEAFVLLAKDLETVVSRCKT
;
A
#
# COMPACT_ATOMS: atom_id res chain seq x y z
N MET A 1 -39.39 69.07 21.97
CA MET A 1 -39.05 68.52 23.30
C MET A 1 -40.25 67.76 23.81
N ASN A 2 -40.24 66.43 23.77
CA ASN A 2 -41.20 65.58 24.50
C ASN A 2 -40.50 64.28 24.85
N THR A 3 -39.67 64.34 25.88
CA THR A 3 -39.13 63.18 26.57
C THR A 3 -40.06 62.89 27.75
N PHE A 4 -40.98 61.93 27.61
CA PHE A 4 -41.61 61.34 28.79
C PHE A 4 -40.63 60.34 29.41
N TYR A 5 -39.73 60.90 30.23
CA TYR A 5 -38.90 60.14 31.14
C TYR A 5 -39.82 59.57 32.22
N CYS A 6 -40.02 58.26 32.26
CA CYS A 6 -40.69 57.62 33.40
C CYS A 6 -39.77 57.77 34.62
N GLY A 7 -40.06 58.78 35.43
CA GLY A 7 -39.30 59.12 36.62
C GLY A 7 -39.17 57.93 37.55
N ARG A 8 -37.93 57.68 37.95
CA ARG A 8 -37.49 56.72 38.97
C ARG A 8 -38.23 56.98 40.29
N GLN A 9 -39.34 56.30 40.51
CA GLN A 9 -39.90 56.09 41.84
C GLN A 9 -40.16 54.60 42.06
N THR A 10 -39.37 54.08 42.98
CA THR A 10 -39.50 52.80 43.66
C THR A 10 -40.90 52.66 44.27
N THR A 11 -41.81 52.00 43.56
CA THR A 11 -43.02 51.43 44.15
C THR A 11 -43.39 50.15 43.39
N THR A 12 -43.08 49.03 44.03
CA THR A 12 -43.65 47.70 43.81
C THR A 12 -45.16 47.77 43.58
N SER A 13 -45.63 47.18 42.47
CA SER A 13 -47.03 47.02 42.07
C SER A 13 -47.76 48.30 41.64
N ARG A 14 -47.46 48.84 40.45
CA ARG A 14 -48.34 49.82 39.78
C ARG A 14 -49.23 49.15 38.74
N ASN A 15 -50.53 49.31 38.99
CA ASN A 15 -51.71 48.78 38.32
C ASN A 15 -51.69 48.89 36.79
N ILE A 16 -51.93 47.76 36.12
CA ILE A 16 -52.21 47.63 34.69
C ILE A 16 -53.37 48.55 34.25
N THR A 17 -54.31 48.84 35.17
CA THR A 17 -55.43 49.77 34.98
C THR A 17 -54.98 51.18 34.59
N LEU A 18 -53.86 51.66 35.14
CA LEU A 18 -53.33 53.01 34.91
C LEU A 18 -52.70 53.15 33.51
N LEU A 19 -52.22 52.03 32.94
CA LEU A 19 -51.66 51.99 31.59
C LEU A 19 -52.78 52.11 30.53
N ASN A 20 -53.91 51.42 30.75
CA ASN A 20 -55.07 51.48 29.86
C ASN A 20 -55.78 52.84 29.89
N GLU A 21 -55.78 53.54 31.04
CA GLU A 21 -56.39 54.87 31.16
C GLU A 21 -55.62 55.96 30.41
N HIS A 22 -54.29 55.85 30.32
CA HIS A 22 -53.44 56.85 29.65
C HIS A 22 -52.96 56.46 28.25
N CYS A 23 -52.96 55.18 27.90
CA CYS A 23 -52.58 54.66 26.59
C CYS A 23 -53.47 53.46 26.19
N PRO A 24 -54.65 53.71 25.59
CA PRO A 24 -55.55 52.63 25.18
C PRO A 24 -54.90 51.76 24.07
N LEU A 25 -55.01 50.44 24.23
CA LEU A 25 -54.48 49.45 23.27
C LEU A 25 -55.40 49.23 22.05
N ASP A 26 -56.70 49.52 22.20
CA ASP A 26 -57.72 49.41 21.16
C ASP A 26 -58.27 50.81 20.82
N THR A 27 -58.04 51.27 19.59
CA THR A 27 -58.67 52.47 19.02
C THR A 27 -59.67 52.06 17.93
N PRO A 28 -60.86 52.69 17.84
CA PRO A 28 -61.84 52.39 16.80
C PRO A 28 -61.28 52.65 15.40
N ASP A 29 -61.74 51.86 14.41
CA ASP A 29 -61.22 51.82 13.05
C ASP A 29 -61.11 53.23 12.41
N GLY A 30 -59.89 53.58 11.99
CA GLY A 30 -59.60 54.82 11.25
C GLY A 30 -58.86 55.92 12.02
N VAL A 31 -58.55 55.74 13.32
CA VAL A 31 -57.74 56.69 14.11
C VAL A 31 -56.38 56.08 14.45
N LEU A 32 -55.29 56.83 14.19
CA LEU A 32 -53.93 56.43 14.58
C LEU A 32 -53.83 56.27 16.11
N PRO A 33 -53.29 55.15 16.63
CA PRO A 33 -53.16 54.94 18.06
C PRO A 33 -52.27 56.04 18.67
N PRO A 34 -52.60 56.55 19.88
CA PRO A 34 -51.88 57.67 20.50
C PRO A 34 -50.44 57.30 20.90
N PHE A 35 -50.14 56.01 21.04
CA PHE A 35 -48.82 55.51 21.40
C PHE A 35 -48.46 54.26 20.59
N ASN A 36 -47.26 54.23 20.01
CA ASN A 36 -46.72 53.06 19.33
C ASN A 36 -45.93 52.20 20.33
N PHE A 37 -46.50 51.08 20.75
CA PHE A 37 -45.89 50.15 21.69
C PHE A 37 -44.80 49.25 21.09
N GLY A 38 -44.51 49.39 19.79
CA GLY A 38 -43.42 48.69 19.11
C GLY A 38 -43.40 47.19 19.38
N ILE A 39 -42.24 46.69 19.84
CA ILE A 39 -41.99 45.26 20.07
C ILE A 39 -42.84 44.66 21.21
N PHE A 40 -43.39 45.51 22.09
CA PHE A 40 -44.19 45.08 23.25
C PHE A 40 -45.67 44.92 22.91
N LEU A 41 -46.12 45.42 21.76
CA LEU A 41 -47.53 45.41 21.35
C LEU A 41 -48.13 44.00 21.37
N ASP A 42 -47.40 43.01 20.85
CA ASP A 42 -47.85 41.62 20.75
C ASP A 42 -48.02 40.98 22.14
N SER A 43 -47.13 41.30 23.08
CA SER A 43 -47.20 40.83 24.47
C SER A 43 -48.35 41.49 25.26
N LEU A 44 -48.58 42.79 25.01
CA LEU A 44 -49.67 43.56 25.59
C LEU A 44 -51.04 43.06 25.12
N LYS A 45 -51.21 42.78 23.82
CA LYS A 45 -52.46 42.22 23.26
C LYS A 45 -52.78 40.82 23.79
N ASN A 46 -51.76 40.01 24.02
CA ASN A 46 -51.93 38.64 24.53
C ASN A 46 -52.15 38.55 26.06
N ARG A 47 -52.38 39.69 26.76
CA ARG A 47 -52.64 39.79 28.21
C ARG A 47 -51.60 39.10 29.10
N ASN A 48 -50.34 39.02 28.67
CA ASN A 48 -49.26 38.40 29.46
C ASN A 48 -48.95 39.11 30.79
N LEU A 49 -49.51 40.28 31.02
CA LEU A 49 -49.36 41.08 32.23
C LEU A 49 -50.34 40.69 33.35
N ASP A 50 -51.46 40.02 33.03
CA ASP A 50 -52.42 39.54 34.03
C ASP A 50 -51.91 38.30 34.80
N HIS A 51 -52.62 37.86 35.85
CA HIS A 51 -52.30 36.68 36.68
C HIS A 51 -52.37 35.34 35.89
N ILE A 52 -51.50 35.15 34.91
CA ILE A 52 -51.30 33.90 34.19
C ILE A 52 -50.26 33.04 34.93
N LYS A 53 -50.47 31.71 34.98
CA LYS A 53 -49.49 30.73 35.50
C LYS A 53 -48.11 30.93 34.85
N PHE A 54 -47.04 30.88 35.66
CA PHE A 54 -45.66 31.13 35.23
C PHE A 54 -45.24 30.35 33.98
N GLU A 55 -45.60 29.06 33.90
CA GLU A 55 -45.26 28.19 32.77
C GLU A 55 -45.71 28.76 31.42
N LYS A 56 -46.94 29.29 31.34
CA LYS A 56 -47.47 29.88 30.10
C LYS A 56 -46.69 31.14 29.70
N LYS A 57 -46.33 31.98 30.68
CA LYS A 57 -45.51 33.19 30.45
C LYS A 57 -44.12 32.82 29.96
N PHE A 58 -43.51 31.78 30.54
CA PHE A 58 -42.19 31.29 30.16
C PHE A 58 -42.18 30.76 28.72
N PHE A 59 -43.06 29.83 28.36
CA PHE A 59 -43.09 29.26 27.02
C PHE A 59 -43.44 30.28 25.94
N TYR A 60 -44.37 31.20 26.23
CA TYR A 60 -44.67 32.30 25.30
C TYR A 60 -43.45 33.19 25.05
N SER A 61 -42.78 33.62 26.12
CA SER A 61 -41.61 34.51 26.02
C SER A 61 -40.42 33.80 25.36
N PHE A 62 -40.23 32.52 25.67
CA PHE A 62 -39.21 31.68 25.05
C PHE A 62 -39.45 31.51 23.55
N TRP A 63 -40.69 31.18 23.15
CA TRP A 63 -41.06 31.08 21.74
C TRP A 63 -40.91 32.42 21.01
N TRP A 64 -41.33 33.53 21.62
CA TRP A 64 -41.15 34.86 21.06
C TRP A 64 -39.67 35.18 20.84
N GLY A 65 -38.81 34.87 21.82
CA GLY A 65 -37.37 35.04 21.72
C GLY A 65 -36.75 34.17 20.62
N LEU A 66 -37.09 32.88 20.61
CA LEU A 66 -36.61 31.91 19.61
C LEU A 66 -37.03 32.31 18.20
N ARG A 67 -38.30 32.70 18.00
CA ARG A 67 -38.83 33.16 16.71
C ARG A 67 -38.06 34.35 16.16
N ASN A 68 -37.76 35.33 17.00
CA ASN A 68 -37.04 36.53 16.58
C ASN A 68 -35.55 36.26 16.41
N LEU A 69 -34.94 35.40 17.23
CA LEU A 69 -33.53 35.03 17.08
C LEU A 69 -33.28 34.23 15.79
N SER A 70 -34.14 33.25 15.49
CA SER A 70 -34.05 32.41 14.28
C SER A 70 -34.34 33.16 12.99
N ASN A 71 -35.05 34.29 13.06
CA ASN A 71 -35.40 35.13 11.89
C ASN A 71 -34.70 36.50 11.91
N PHE A 72 -33.57 36.61 12.60
CA PHE A 72 -32.71 37.80 12.63
C PHE A 72 -33.43 39.10 13.04
N GLY A 73 -34.44 39.00 13.90
CA GLY A 73 -35.22 40.14 14.37
C GLY A 73 -36.03 40.86 13.30
N THR A 74 -36.16 40.30 12.08
CA THR A 74 -36.87 40.97 10.96
C THR A 74 -38.35 41.19 11.21
N ASN A 75 -38.95 40.42 12.12
CA ASN A 75 -40.34 40.57 12.55
C ASN A 75 -40.51 41.54 13.73
N LEU A 76 -39.44 42.18 14.22
CA LEU A 76 -39.50 43.17 15.28
C LEU A 76 -39.91 44.53 14.70
N ILE A 77 -41.16 44.90 14.93
CA ILE A 77 -41.67 46.23 14.60
C ILE A 77 -41.32 47.15 15.77
N THR A 78 -40.33 48.04 15.60
CA THR A 78 -39.90 48.96 16.65
C THR A 78 -40.68 50.28 16.62
N SER A 79 -40.77 50.94 17.78
CA SER A 79 -41.19 52.34 17.85
C SER A 79 -40.00 53.28 17.60
N THR A 80 -40.20 54.60 17.74
CA THR A 80 -39.10 55.59 17.72
C THR A 80 -38.23 55.56 18.98
N TYR A 81 -38.47 54.62 19.90
CA TYR A 81 -37.73 54.49 21.15
C TYR A 81 -36.33 53.89 20.91
N VAL A 82 -35.30 54.61 21.37
CA VAL A 82 -33.89 54.28 21.10
C VAL A 82 -33.50 52.89 21.61
N TRP A 83 -33.93 52.50 22.82
CA TRP A 83 -33.55 51.22 23.41
C TRP A 83 -34.24 50.02 22.76
N GLU A 84 -35.45 50.19 22.22
CA GLU A 84 -36.13 49.16 21.40
C GLU A 84 -35.35 48.90 20.11
N ASN A 85 -34.92 49.97 19.44
CA ASN A 85 -34.10 49.87 18.24
C ASN A 85 -32.74 49.21 18.54
N LEU A 86 -32.08 49.60 19.64
CA LEU A 86 -30.81 48.97 20.05
C LEU A 86 -30.98 47.48 20.37
N PHE A 87 -32.05 47.10 21.06
CA PHE A 87 -32.35 45.71 21.36
C PHE A 87 -32.66 44.89 20.10
N ALA A 88 -33.42 45.44 19.16
CA ALA A 88 -33.70 44.82 17.87
C ALA A 88 -32.42 44.60 17.06
N ILE A 89 -31.54 45.61 16.98
CA ILE A 89 -30.22 45.49 16.33
C ILE A 89 -29.39 44.37 16.96
N LEU A 90 -29.36 44.29 18.29
CA LEU A 90 -28.62 43.24 18.99
C LEU A 90 -29.15 41.85 18.66
N ILE A 91 -30.48 41.64 18.69
CA ILE A 91 -31.10 40.36 18.31
C ILE A 91 -30.77 40.02 16.85
N SER A 92 -30.84 40.99 15.93
CA SER A 92 -30.49 40.78 14.53
C SER A 92 -29.04 40.35 14.34
N VAL A 93 -28.08 41.02 15.00
CA VAL A 93 -26.65 40.68 14.93
C VAL A 93 -26.36 39.31 15.54
N VAL A 94 -26.91 39.04 16.74
CA VAL A 94 -26.69 37.75 17.41
C VAL A 94 -27.32 36.61 16.62
N GLY A 95 -28.54 36.78 16.10
CA GLY A 95 -29.19 35.79 15.25
C GLY A 95 -28.39 35.48 13.98
N LEU A 96 -27.88 36.52 13.31
CA LEU A 96 -27.05 36.37 12.11
C LEU A 96 -25.75 35.61 12.42
N LEU A 97 -25.04 35.97 13.49
CA LEU A 97 -23.80 35.28 13.90
C LEU A 97 -24.04 33.81 14.25
N LEU A 98 -25.12 33.50 14.96
CA LEU A 98 -25.48 32.12 15.30
C LEU A 98 -25.83 31.31 14.05
N PHE A 99 -26.54 31.90 13.09
CA PHE A 99 -26.87 31.22 11.83
C PHE A 99 -25.63 30.98 10.97
N LEU A 100 -24.74 31.96 10.83
CA LEU A 100 -23.45 31.80 10.14
C LEU A 100 -22.58 30.73 10.81
N TYR A 101 -22.60 30.66 12.14
CA TYR A 101 -21.88 29.62 12.88
C TYR A 101 -22.48 28.22 12.62
N LEU A 102 -23.81 28.08 12.68
CA LEU A 102 -24.49 26.81 12.42
C LEU A 102 -24.27 26.33 10.98
N ILE A 103 -24.43 27.23 9.99
CA ILE A 103 -24.27 26.85 8.58
C ILE A 103 -22.82 26.42 8.29
N GLY A 104 -21.84 27.12 8.86
CA GLY A 104 -20.43 26.76 8.76
C GLY A 104 -20.16 25.37 9.34
N ASN A 105 -20.65 25.10 10.55
CA ASN A 105 -20.46 23.81 11.20
C ASN A 105 -21.12 22.64 10.46
N VAL A 106 -22.36 22.81 10.00
CA VAL A 106 -23.07 21.77 9.24
C VAL A 106 -22.35 21.49 7.91
N GLN A 107 -21.91 22.54 7.21
CA GLN A 107 -21.16 22.40 5.97
C GLN A 107 -19.84 21.65 6.18
N THR A 108 -19.06 22.02 7.21
CA THR A 108 -17.80 21.34 7.52
C THR A 108 -18.02 19.87 7.90
N PHE A 109 -19.03 19.57 8.70
CA PHE A 109 -19.37 18.19 9.09
C PHE A 109 -19.72 17.33 7.87
N MET A 110 -20.62 17.81 7.00
CA MET A 110 -21.02 17.06 5.80
C MET A 110 -19.87 16.86 4.82
N GLN A 111 -19.02 17.87 4.62
CA GLN A 111 -17.84 17.75 3.77
C GLN A 111 -16.86 16.72 4.32
N MET A 112 -16.62 16.70 5.64
CA MET A 112 -15.71 15.75 6.27
C MET A 112 -16.20 14.29 6.16
N GLU A 113 -17.50 14.04 6.30
CA GLU A 113 -18.05 12.70 6.09
C GLU A 113 -17.97 12.26 4.63
N ALA A 114 -18.22 13.17 3.68
CA ALA A 114 -18.11 12.90 2.26
C ALA A 114 -16.66 12.56 1.86
N THR A 115 -15.67 13.36 2.29
CA THR A 115 -14.26 13.11 1.97
C THR A 115 -13.76 11.81 2.59
N LYS A 116 -14.09 11.53 3.86
CA LYS A 116 -13.70 10.28 4.53
C LYS A 116 -14.31 9.05 3.86
N THR A 117 -15.52 9.18 3.33
CA THR A 117 -16.17 8.09 2.59
C THR A 117 -15.46 7.84 1.26
N GLU A 118 -15.08 8.91 0.56
CA GLU A 118 -14.35 8.81 -0.70
C GLU A 118 -12.92 8.27 -0.50
N GLU A 119 -12.20 8.73 0.52
CA GLU A 119 -10.89 8.19 0.92
C GLU A 119 -10.96 6.68 1.22
N ARG A 120 -12.03 6.22 1.87
CA ARG A 120 -12.26 4.79 2.12
C ARG A 120 -12.49 4.00 0.83
N ARG A 121 -13.20 4.59 -0.14
CA ARG A 121 -13.43 3.96 -1.45
C ARG A 121 -12.13 3.86 -2.25
N GLN A 122 -11.39 4.95 -2.35
CA GLN A 122 -10.09 4.99 -3.04
C GLN A 122 -9.10 4.00 -2.41
N LYS A 123 -9.03 3.94 -1.08
CA LYS A 123 -8.19 2.97 -0.38
C LYS A 123 -8.61 1.52 -0.65
N ALA A 124 -9.91 1.24 -0.70
CA ALA A 124 -10.41 -0.09 -1.02
C ALA A 124 -10.08 -0.51 -2.46
N GLU A 125 -10.15 0.42 -3.41
CA GLU A 125 -9.76 0.21 -4.81
C GLU A 125 -8.26 -0.04 -4.95
N GLU A 126 -7.41 0.75 -4.27
CA GLU A 126 -5.96 0.56 -4.23
C GLU A 126 -5.56 -0.79 -3.59
N ASP A 127 -6.25 -1.19 -2.51
CA ASP A 127 -6.04 -2.49 -1.86
C ASP A 127 -6.45 -3.65 -2.79
N GLU A 128 -7.53 -3.49 -3.57
CA GLU A 128 -7.96 -4.46 -4.57
C GLU A 128 -6.96 -4.60 -5.72
N GLU A 129 -6.49 -3.48 -6.28
CA GLU A 129 -5.47 -3.47 -7.34
C GLU A 129 -4.17 -4.13 -6.84
N THR A 130 -3.74 -3.80 -5.62
CA THR A 130 -2.58 -4.43 -4.99
C THR A 130 -2.76 -5.95 -4.87
N LYS A 131 -3.94 -6.40 -4.44
CA LYS A 131 -4.25 -7.83 -4.31
C LYS A 131 -4.23 -8.54 -5.67
N GLN A 132 -4.75 -7.89 -6.71
CA GLN A 132 -4.69 -8.40 -8.09
C GLN A 132 -3.23 -8.51 -8.58
N LYS A 133 -2.40 -7.48 -8.34
CA LYS A 133 -0.97 -7.48 -8.68
C LYS A 133 -0.21 -8.61 -7.98
N ILE A 134 -0.42 -8.79 -6.68
CA ILE A 134 0.18 -9.89 -5.90
C ILE A 134 -0.29 -11.26 -6.42
N SER A 135 -1.58 -11.40 -6.75
CA SER A 135 -2.13 -12.63 -7.32
C SER A 135 -1.44 -12.99 -8.64
N MET A 136 -1.25 -11.99 -9.52
CA MET A 136 -0.54 -12.17 -10.80
C MET A 136 0.91 -12.61 -10.60
N LYS A 137 1.64 -11.96 -9.69
CA LYS A 137 3.01 -12.36 -9.31
C LYS A 137 3.06 -13.80 -8.79
N MET A 138 2.08 -14.22 -8.00
CA MET A 138 2.00 -15.58 -7.46
C MET A 138 1.69 -16.63 -8.53
N LEU A 139 1.00 -16.27 -9.62
CA LEU A 139 0.81 -17.14 -10.78
C LEU A 139 2.12 -17.41 -11.51
N ASP A 140 2.99 -16.40 -11.67
CA ASP A 140 4.31 -16.58 -12.29
C ASP A 140 5.21 -17.49 -11.43
N VAL A 141 5.19 -17.32 -10.11
CA VAL A 141 5.89 -18.23 -9.17
C VAL A 141 5.35 -19.66 -9.32
N ARG A 142 4.03 -19.84 -9.37
CA ARG A 142 3.42 -21.17 -9.57
C ARG A 142 3.82 -21.80 -10.90
N ARG A 143 3.86 -21.01 -11.98
CA ARG A 143 4.32 -21.48 -13.29
C ARG A 143 5.76 -21.98 -13.18
N TRP A 144 6.64 -21.19 -12.58
CA TRP A 144 8.04 -21.58 -12.35
C TRP A 144 8.16 -22.87 -11.52
N ILE A 145 7.33 -23.03 -10.48
CA ILE A 145 7.30 -24.25 -9.68
C ILE A 145 6.91 -25.47 -10.53
N SER A 146 5.86 -25.34 -11.34
CA SER A 146 5.36 -26.41 -12.21
C SER A 146 6.35 -26.79 -13.31
N GLU A 147 7.02 -25.81 -13.93
CA GLU A 147 8.03 -26.04 -14.97
C GLU A 147 9.23 -26.85 -14.45
N ASN A 148 9.61 -26.64 -13.19
CA ASN A 148 10.72 -27.32 -12.54
C ASN A 148 10.31 -28.62 -11.81
N LYS A 149 9.00 -28.92 -11.75
CA LYS A 149 8.44 -30.14 -11.14
C LYS A 149 8.94 -30.36 -9.70
N PHE A 150 8.89 -29.32 -8.86
CA PHE A 150 9.25 -29.45 -7.44
C PHE A 150 8.26 -30.35 -6.68
N PRO A 151 8.74 -31.14 -5.69
CA PRO A 151 7.88 -31.89 -4.78
C PRO A 151 7.11 -30.95 -3.85
N ASP A 152 6.06 -31.46 -3.22
CA ASP A 152 5.12 -30.62 -2.44
C ASP A 152 5.77 -29.93 -1.24
N ASP A 153 6.74 -30.56 -0.57
CA ASP A 153 7.50 -29.96 0.53
C ASP A 153 8.29 -28.72 0.09
N VAL A 154 9.01 -28.82 -1.03
CA VAL A 154 9.79 -27.70 -1.58
C VAL A 154 8.85 -26.62 -2.13
N LYS A 155 7.74 -27.02 -2.76
CA LYS A 155 6.72 -26.10 -3.25
C LYS A 155 6.10 -25.29 -2.11
N GLU A 156 5.74 -25.91 -0.99
CA GLU A 156 5.21 -25.21 0.18
C GLU A 156 6.24 -24.23 0.75
N GLU A 157 7.51 -24.63 0.85
CA GLU A 157 8.59 -23.76 1.33
C GLU A 157 8.78 -22.53 0.43
N ILE A 158 8.75 -22.71 -0.89
CA ILE A 158 8.80 -21.61 -1.87
C ILE A 158 7.59 -20.70 -1.70
N MET A 159 6.38 -21.26 -1.65
CA MET A 159 5.15 -20.48 -1.62
C MET A 159 5.02 -19.64 -0.33
N ASP A 160 5.38 -20.21 0.83
CA ASP A 160 5.40 -19.48 2.10
C ASP A 160 6.47 -18.37 2.10
N SER A 161 7.67 -18.68 1.58
CA SER A 161 8.73 -17.68 1.43
C SER A 161 8.30 -16.52 0.54
N MET A 162 7.69 -16.81 -0.61
CA MET A 162 7.21 -15.77 -1.54
C MET A 162 6.07 -14.96 -0.96
N ALA A 163 5.14 -15.59 -0.23
CA ALA A 163 4.06 -14.88 0.44
C ALA A 163 4.62 -13.89 1.49
N LYS A 164 5.65 -14.29 2.25
CA LYS A 164 6.33 -13.40 3.21
C LYS A 164 7.05 -12.25 2.52
N ILE A 165 7.78 -12.52 1.44
CA ILE A 165 8.48 -11.49 0.66
C ILE A 165 7.48 -10.47 0.11
N LEU A 166 6.41 -10.91 -0.55
CA LEU A 166 5.39 -10.02 -1.14
C LEU A 166 4.57 -9.25 -0.10
N LYS A 167 4.48 -9.77 1.13
CA LYS A 167 3.88 -9.05 2.26
C LYS A 167 4.76 -7.89 2.74
N GLN A 168 6.08 -8.06 2.70
CA GLN A 168 7.04 -7.06 3.16
C GLN A 168 7.39 -6.05 2.06
N ASP A 169 7.59 -6.54 0.84
CA ASP A 169 7.91 -5.78 -0.35
C ASP A 169 6.96 -6.19 -1.48
N LYS A 170 5.90 -5.39 -1.65
CA LYS A 170 4.86 -5.61 -2.68
C LYS A 170 5.43 -5.51 -4.09
N ASP A 171 6.54 -4.78 -4.28
CA ASP A 171 7.12 -4.47 -5.58
C ASP A 171 8.29 -5.39 -5.97
N ALA A 172 8.69 -6.31 -5.09
CA ALA A 172 9.70 -7.33 -5.35
C ALA A 172 9.56 -7.98 -6.74
N ASP A 173 10.67 -8.09 -7.46
CA ASP A 173 10.75 -8.74 -8.77
C ASP A 173 10.72 -10.26 -8.63
N VAL A 174 9.59 -10.85 -9.03
CA VAL A 174 9.35 -12.30 -8.97
C VAL A 174 9.70 -13.01 -10.28
N HIS A 175 10.16 -12.31 -11.34
CA HIS A 175 10.52 -12.95 -12.61
C HIS A 175 11.71 -13.92 -12.46
N LYS A 176 12.54 -13.70 -11.43
CA LYS A 176 13.64 -14.61 -11.05
C LYS A 176 13.46 -15.10 -9.62
N PRO A 177 12.48 -16.00 -9.36
CA PRO A 177 12.14 -16.49 -8.02
C PRO A 177 13.35 -16.91 -7.21
N PHE A 178 14.28 -17.63 -7.86
CA PHE A 178 15.47 -18.13 -7.20
C PHE A 178 16.34 -17.05 -6.55
N LEU A 179 16.42 -15.83 -7.10
CA LEU A 179 17.30 -14.79 -6.58
C LEU A 179 16.78 -14.17 -5.27
N ILE A 180 15.46 -14.03 -5.15
CA ILE A 180 14.81 -13.41 -3.98
C ILE A 180 14.56 -14.40 -2.84
N LEU A 181 14.58 -15.71 -3.12
CA LEU A 181 14.34 -16.73 -2.10
C LEU A 181 15.32 -16.66 -0.91
N PRO A 182 14.87 -16.98 0.31
CA PRO A 182 15.76 -17.13 1.46
C PRO A 182 16.80 -18.24 1.25
N TRP A 183 17.90 -18.16 2.00
CA TRP A 183 19.01 -19.12 1.91
C TRP A 183 18.57 -20.58 2.07
N GLN A 184 17.70 -20.88 3.05
CA GLN A 184 17.26 -22.27 3.30
C GLN A 184 16.50 -22.84 2.11
N THR A 185 15.54 -22.07 1.58
CA THR A 185 14.74 -22.46 0.42
C THR A 185 15.57 -22.57 -0.85
N LYS A 186 16.57 -21.70 -1.02
CA LYS A 186 17.56 -21.84 -2.10
C LYS A 186 18.28 -23.18 -2.05
N ARG A 187 18.64 -23.70 -0.86
CA ARG A 187 19.28 -25.03 -0.75
C ARG A 187 18.33 -26.14 -1.18
N SER A 188 17.10 -26.14 -0.66
CA SER A 188 16.07 -27.12 -1.04
C SER A 188 15.86 -27.15 -2.56
N VAL A 189 15.74 -25.96 -3.18
CA VAL A 189 15.61 -25.80 -4.63
C VAL A 189 16.84 -26.33 -5.39
N LYS A 190 18.06 -25.94 -5.00
CA LYS A 190 19.29 -26.43 -5.66
C LYS A 190 19.39 -27.95 -5.58
N ARG A 191 19.12 -28.54 -4.41
CA ARG A 191 19.17 -29.99 -4.21
C ARG A 191 18.20 -30.70 -5.15
N HIS A 192 16.96 -30.23 -5.26
CA HIS A 192 15.98 -30.82 -6.18
C HIS A 192 16.44 -30.74 -7.65
N LEU A 193 16.89 -29.56 -8.08
CA LEU A 193 17.27 -29.32 -9.48
C LEU A 193 18.50 -30.12 -9.91
N PHE A 194 19.50 -30.28 -9.04
CA PHE A 194 20.83 -30.77 -9.44
C PHE A 194 21.15 -32.18 -8.94
N MET A 195 20.49 -32.69 -7.91
CA MET A 195 20.81 -34.02 -7.34
C MET A 195 20.68 -35.12 -8.40
N GLY A 196 19.60 -35.11 -9.18
CA GLY A 196 19.40 -36.10 -10.24
C GLY A 196 20.43 -36.00 -11.37
N THR A 197 20.94 -34.80 -11.63
CA THR A 197 21.96 -34.54 -12.65
C THR A 197 23.34 -34.99 -12.17
N LEU A 198 23.71 -34.64 -10.93
CA LEU A 198 24.97 -35.08 -10.31
C LEU A 198 25.05 -36.61 -10.21
N LYS A 199 23.96 -37.30 -9.83
CA LYS A 199 23.93 -38.78 -9.74
C LYS A 199 24.13 -39.48 -11.09
N LYS A 200 23.95 -38.79 -12.22
CA LYS A 200 24.17 -39.33 -13.58
C LYS A 200 25.60 -39.15 -14.07
N VAL A 201 26.37 -38.24 -13.47
CA VAL A 201 27.78 -38.03 -13.82
C VAL A 201 28.57 -39.26 -13.40
N ASN A 202 29.29 -39.87 -14.34
CA ASN A 202 29.95 -41.16 -14.14
C ASN A 202 30.89 -41.16 -12.92
N ARG A 203 31.67 -40.09 -12.73
CA ARG A 203 32.60 -39.95 -11.60
C ARG A 203 31.92 -39.78 -10.24
N LEU A 204 30.67 -39.31 -10.22
CA LEU A 204 29.89 -39.09 -9.00
C LEU A 204 28.96 -40.27 -8.68
N LYS A 205 28.90 -41.27 -9.56
CA LYS A 205 28.04 -42.43 -9.40
C LYS A 205 28.51 -43.26 -8.20
N GLY A 206 27.60 -43.52 -7.26
CA GLY A 206 27.89 -44.29 -6.04
C GLY A 206 28.55 -43.48 -4.92
N MET A 207 28.79 -42.18 -5.14
CA MET A 207 29.31 -41.28 -4.10
C MET A 207 28.27 -41.04 -3.00
N ASN A 208 28.73 -40.83 -1.77
CA ASN A 208 27.86 -40.63 -0.62
C ASN A 208 26.92 -39.42 -0.84
N GLU A 209 25.63 -39.63 -0.60
CA GLU A 209 24.58 -38.63 -0.81
C GLU A 209 24.82 -37.33 -0.04
N LYS A 210 25.48 -37.39 1.13
CA LYS A 210 25.88 -36.19 1.89
C LYS A 210 26.85 -35.32 1.10
N VAL A 211 27.78 -35.92 0.36
CA VAL A 211 28.76 -35.17 -0.44
C VAL A 211 28.08 -34.51 -1.64
N LEU A 212 27.22 -35.25 -2.34
CA LEU A 212 26.41 -34.71 -3.43
C LEU A 212 25.51 -33.56 -2.95
N THR A 213 24.97 -33.67 -1.74
CA THR A 213 24.18 -32.61 -1.10
C THR A 213 25.01 -31.34 -0.87
N LEU A 214 26.24 -31.49 -0.37
CA LEU A 214 27.16 -30.37 -0.20
C LEU A 214 27.55 -29.72 -1.54
N MET A 215 27.80 -30.51 -2.59
CA MET A 215 28.05 -29.99 -3.94
C MET A 215 26.86 -29.17 -4.45
N CYS A 216 25.63 -29.67 -4.30
CA CYS A 216 24.40 -28.94 -4.65
C CYS A 216 24.31 -27.59 -3.91
N ASP A 217 24.62 -27.57 -2.61
CA ASP A 217 24.55 -26.36 -1.79
C ASP A 217 25.54 -25.28 -2.27
N CYS A 218 26.72 -25.69 -2.76
CA CYS A 218 27.78 -24.84 -3.27
C CYS A 218 27.50 -24.21 -4.65
N LEU A 219 26.54 -24.74 -5.43
CA LEU A 219 26.23 -24.23 -6.78
C LEU A 219 25.82 -22.76 -6.77
N LYS A 220 26.39 -21.95 -7.64
CA LYS A 220 26.09 -20.50 -7.74
C LYS A 220 25.43 -20.17 -9.09
N PRO A 221 24.34 -19.38 -9.11
CA PRO A 221 23.73 -18.96 -10.36
C PRO A 221 24.66 -17.99 -11.09
N VAL A 222 24.79 -18.14 -12.41
CA VAL A 222 25.55 -17.26 -13.31
C VAL A 222 24.74 -17.02 -14.58
N THR A 223 24.86 -15.82 -15.14
CA THR A 223 24.25 -15.46 -16.42
C THR A 223 25.33 -15.01 -17.39
N TYR A 224 25.35 -15.59 -18.58
CA TYR A 224 26.24 -15.21 -19.67
C TYR A 224 25.44 -14.46 -20.74
N GLY A 225 26.01 -13.37 -21.24
CA GLY A 225 25.43 -12.58 -22.33
C GLY A 225 25.40 -13.35 -23.65
N GLU A 226 24.77 -12.80 -24.66
CA GLU A 226 24.79 -13.38 -26.00
C GLU A 226 26.18 -13.25 -26.62
N THR A 227 26.66 -14.27 -27.36
CA THR A 227 27.97 -14.30 -28.02
C THR A 227 29.21 -14.18 -27.11
N SER A 228 29.04 -14.32 -25.80
CA SER A 228 30.14 -14.27 -24.83
C SER A 228 30.90 -15.60 -24.72
N PHE A 229 32.21 -15.54 -24.49
CA PHE A 229 32.98 -16.74 -24.18
C PHE A 229 32.83 -17.07 -22.69
N VAL A 230 32.46 -18.33 -22.41
CA VAL A 230 32.52 -18.91 -21.06
C VAL A 230 33.93 -19.44 -20.81
N PHE A 231 34.45 -20.23 -21.74
CA PHE A 231 35.84 -20.72 -21.75
C PHE A 231 36.40 -20.63 -23.16
N ARG A 232 37.69 -20.34 -23.29
CA ARG A 232 38.46 -20.56 -24.51
C ARG A 232 39.30 -21.82 -24.33
N MET A 233 39.60 -22.51 -25.43
CA MET A 233 40.52 -23.63 -25.38
C MET A 233 41.86 -23.18 -24.79
N GLY A 234 42.35 -23.90 -23.78
CA GLY A 234 43.54 -23.57 -23.00
C GLY A 234 43.29 -22.70 -21.77
N ASP A 235 42.10 -22.13 -21.58
CA ASP A 235 41.77 -21.41 -20.35
C ASP A 235 41.76 -22.37 -19.15
N PRO A 236 42.16 -21.93 -17.94
CA PRO A 236 42.02 -22.73 -16.74
C PRO A 236 40.55 -23.02 -16.47
N LEU A 237 40.22 -24.29 -16.27
CA LEU A 237 38.87 -24.75 -15.96
C LEU A 237 38.59 -24.55 -14.47
N ASP A 238 38.22 -23.34 -14.10
CA ASP A 238 37.99 -22.93 -12.70
C ASP A 238 36.60 -23.28 -12.16
N CYS A 239 35.69 -23.78 -13.02
CA CYS A 239 34.38 -24.22 -12.61
C CYS A 239 33.75 -25.26 -13.54
N MET A 240 32.83 -26.05 -12.97
CA MET A 240 31.94 -26.94 -13.70
C MET A 240 30.58 -26.26 -13.88
N MET A 241 30.08 -26.18 -15.12
CA MET A 241 28.89 -25.42 -15.49
C MET A 241 27.72 -26.35 -15.84
N PHE A 242 26.53 -26.03 -15.31
CA PHE A 242 25.27 -26.71 -15.56
C PHE A 242 24.31 -25.76 -16.28
N ILE A 243 23.97 -26.06 -17.53
CA ILE A 243 23.10 -25.19 -18.33
C ILE A 243 21.64 -25.42 -17.95
N ILE A 244 20.97 -24.37 -17.46
CA ILE A 244 19.53 -24.40 -17.13
C ILE A 244 18.69 -23.82 -18.26
N GLN A 245 19.19 -22.78 -18.92
CA GLN A 245 18.52 -22.14 -20.05
C GLN A 245 19.54 -21.58 -21.04
N GLY A 246 19.14 -21.53 -22.31
CA GLY A 246 19.96 -21.01 -23.40
C GLY A 246 20.76 -22.09 -24.11
N THR A 247 21.61 -21.66 -25.02
CA THR A 247 22.38 -22.53 -25.90
C THR A 247 23.82 -22.05 -25.98
N VAL A 248 24.74 -23.01 -26.01
CA VAL A 248 26.18 -22.80 -26.08
C VAL A 248 26.75 -23.59 -27.24
N TRP A 249 27.74 -23.02 -27.93
CA TRP A 249 28.59 -23.74 -28.87
C TRP A 249 29.84 -24.24 -28.17
N THR A 250 30.13 -25.51 -28.38
CA THR A 250 31.38 -26.14 -27.97
C THR A 250 32.13 -26.57 -29.22
N TYR A 251 33.37 -26.12 -29.38
CA TYR A 251 34.19 -26.44 -30.55
C TYR A 251 35.67 -26.40 -30.20
N GLY A 252 36.46 -27.26 -30.82
CA GLY A 252 37.90 -27.36 -30.59
C GLY A 252 38.55 -28.29 -31.61
N SER A 253 39.88 -28.24 -31.69
CA SER A 253 40.63 -29.18 -32.53
C SER A 253 40.51 -30.58 -31.94
N SER A 254 40.03 -31.54 -32.72
CA SER A 254 40.11 -32.95 -32.32
C SER A 254 41.52 -33.46 -32.63
N ASP A 255 42.28 -33.85 -31.62
CA ASP A 255 43.58 -34.52 -31.78
C ASP A 255 43.47 -35.97 -32.30
N ASN A 256 42.36 -36.31 -32.93
CA ASN A 256 42.22 -37.61 -33.57
C ASN A 256 42.81 -37.54 -34.98
N GLN A 257 44.08 -37.94 -35.05
CA GLN A 257 44.89 -38.35 -36.22
C GLN A 257 46.06 -37.40 -36.53
N VAL A 258 47.19 -37.69 -35.88
CA VAL A 258 48.52 -37.48 -36.46
C VAL A 258 48.57 -38.28 -37.77
N GLY A 259 48.37 -37.62 -38.92
CA GLY A 259 48.65 -38.24 -40.22
C GLY A 259 47.86 -37.79 -41.45
N GLN A 260 46.70 -37.12 -41.34
CA GLN A 260 45.95 -36.70 -42.52
C GLN A 260 45.39 -35.29 -42.37
N GLY A 261 45.91 -34.38 -43.21
CA GLY A 261 45.57 -32.96 -43.22
C GLY A 261 44.12 -32.73 -43.59
N VAL A 262 43.27 -32.48 -42.58
CA VAL A 262 42.42 -31.30 -42.36
C VAL A 262 41.96 -31.42 -40.91
N SER A 263 42.38 -30.52 -40.01
CA SER A 263 41.80 -30.47 -38.65
C SER A 263 40.34 -30.05 -38.78
N SER A 264 39.44 -31.02 -38.70
CA SER A 264 37.99 -30.75 -38.75
C SER A 264 37.54 -30.29 -37.37
N MET A 265 37.28 -28.99 -37.23
CA MET A 265 36.80 -28.40 -35.98
C MET A 265 35.31 -28.73 -35.82
N ALA A 266 35.01 -29.79 -35.06
CA ALA A 266 33.63 -30.19 -34.82
C ALA A 266 32.92 -29.19 -33.89
N ILE A 267 31.91 -28.49 -34.43
CA ILE A 267 31.07 -27.56 -33.66
C ILE A 267 29.84 -28.33 -33.14
N LYS A 268 29.71 -28.43 -31.83
CA LYS A 268 28.56 -29.03 -31.16
C LYS A 268 27.75 -27.97 -30.43
N ARG A 269 26.46 -27.90 -30.75
CA ARG A 269 25.47 -27.09 -30.04
C ARG A 269 24.93 -27.86 -28.83
N VAL A 270 25.05 -27.30 -27.64
CA VAL A 270 24.57 -27.88 -26.38
C VAL A 270 23.65 -26.91 -25.66
N GLY A 271 22.69 -27.43 -24.90
CA GLY A 271 21.66 -26.62 -24.25
C GLY A 271 21.29 -27.14 -22.87
N LYS A 272 20.06 -26.84 -22.44
CA LYS A 272 19.51 -27.23 -21.12
C LYS A 272 19.82 -28.68 -20.75
N GLY A 273 20.34 -28.87 -19.54
CA GLY A 273 20.71 -30.17 -18.97
C GLY A 273 22.12 -30.66 -19.32
N TYR A 274 22.85 -29.94 -20.17
CA TYR A 274 24.24 -30.26 -20.47
C TYR A 274 25.18 -29.74 -19.38
N ILE A 275 26.21 -30.53 -19.06
CA ILE A 275 27.27 -30.19 -18.11
C ILE A 275 28.56 -29.99 -18.89
N TYR A 276 29.31 -28.94 -18.55
CA TYR A 276 30.65 -28.72 -19.10
C TYR A 276 31.65 -28.54 -17.96
N GLY A 277 32.86 -29.06 -18.13
CA GLY A 277 33.92 -29.00 -17.13
C GLY A 277 33.92 -30.18 -16.15
N GLU A 278 33.45 -31.35 -16.59
CA GLU A 278 33.48 -32.58 -15.78
C GLU A 278 34.90 -33.04 -15.45
N GLU A 279 35.91 -32.59 -16.23
CA GLU A 279 37.33 -32.83 -15.99
C GLU A 279 37.78 -32.32 -14.59
N LEU A 280 37.06 -31.35 -14.03
CA LEU A 280 37.32 -30.83 -12.68
C LEU A 280 37.09 -31.88 -11.58
N LEU A 281 36.28 -32.91 -11.85
CA LEU A 281 36.06 -34.01 -10.91
C LEU A 281 37.26 -34.95 -10.82
N ASP A 282 37.99 -35.13 -11.93
CA ASP A 282 39.23 -35.93 -11.96
C ASP A 282 40.32 -35.20 -11.18
N TRP A 283 40.45 -33.88 -11.42
CA TRP A 283 41.35 -33.01 -10.65
C TRP A 283 41.10 -33.07 -9.13
N ALA A 284 39.84 -33.05 -8.71
CA ALA A 284 39.47 -33.10 -7.31
C ALA A 284 39.72 -34.47 -6.63
N SER A 285 39.90 -35.53 -7.43
CA SER A 285 40.16 -36.89 -6.93
C SER A 285 41.64 -37.11 -6.64
N ASP A 286 42.54 -36.58 -7.50
CA ASP A 286 43.96 -36.93 -7.47
C ASP A 286 44.77 -36.16 -6.42
N CYS A 287 44.93 -34.82 -6.49
CA CYS A 287 45.71 -34.06 -5.49
C CYS A 287 45.59 -32.52 -5.50
N PHE A 288 44.64 -31.90 -6.23
CA PHE A 288 44.48 -30.43 -6.31
C PHE A 288 45.69 -29.62 -6.83
N ASN A 289 46.70 -30.24 -7.47
CA ASN A 289 47.95 -29.56 -7.81
C ASN A 289 47.80 -28.50 -8.92
N GLU A 290 47.30 -28.88 -10.09
CA GLU A 290 47.16 -27.97 -11.25
C GLU A 290 45.76 -28.07 -11.83
N LEU A 291 45.10 -26.93 -12.05
CA LEU A 291 43.75 -26.91 -12.63
C LEU A 291 43.79 -27.48 -14.06
N PRO A 292 42.83 -28.32 -14.44
CA PRO A 292 42.71 -28.78 -15.82
C PRO A 292 42.46 -27.58 -16.73
N VAL A 293 42.87 -27.69 -17.98
CA VAL A 293 42.60 -26.68 -19.01
C VAL A 293 41.37 -27.06 -19.83
N SER A 294 40.63 -26.06 -20.27
CA SER A 294 39.48 -26.25 -21.14
C SER A 294 39.92 -26.83 -22.48
N SER A 295 39.40 -28.01 -22.82
CA SER A 295 39.73 -28.73 -24.06
C SER A 295 39.04 -28.15 -25.31
N LYS A 296 38.06 -27.26 -25.13
CA LYS A 296 37.22 -26.71 -26.21
C LYS A 296 36.85 -25.27 -25.91
N HIS A 297 36.69 -24.45 -26.94
CA HIS A 297 35.99 -23.19 -26.80
C HIS A 297 34.53 -23.43 -26.43
N VAL A 298 34.04 -22.66 -25.46
CA VAL A 298 32.66 -22.65 -24.97
C VAL A 298 32.13 -21.24 -25.12
N LYS A 299 31.29 -21.02 -26.13
CA LYS A 299 30.74 -19.69 -26.46
C LYS A 299 29.23 -19.71 -26.38
N SER A 300 28.63 -18.78 -25.64
CA SER A 300 27.18 -18.65 -25.58
C SER A 300 26.63 -18.23 -26.94
N GLN A 301 25.62 -18.94 -27.43
CA GLN A 301 24.89 -18.57 -28.64
C GLN A 301 23.75 -17.63 -28.30
N THR A 302 22.99 -17.93 -27.24
CA THR A 302 21.92 -17.06 -26.72
C THR A 302 22.34 -16.54 -25.34
N LYS A 303 21.50 -15.73 -24.69
CA LYS A 303 21.63 -15.54 -23.23
C LYS A 303 21.54 -16.90 -22.53
N VAL A 304 22.54 -17.21 -21.70
CA VAL A 304 22.64 -18.50 -21.01
C VAL A 304 22.50 -18.27 -19.52
N GLU A 305 21.58 -19.00 -18.90
CA GLU A 305 21.47 -19.08 -17.44
C GLU A 305 21.97 -20.45 -17.00
N ALA A 306 22.94 -20.44 -16.10
CA ALA A 306 23.63 -21.63 -15.65
C ALA A 306 23.86 -21.59 -14.14
N PHE A 307 24.14 -22.76 -13.57
CA PHE A 307 24.76 -22.85 -12.26
C PHE A 307 26.19 -23.32 -12.40
N VAL A 308 27.08 -22.79 -11.58
CA VAL A 308 28.49 -23.19 -11.58
C VAL A 308 28.89 -23.76 -10.23
N LEU A 309 29.68 -24.82 -10.25
CA LEU A 309 30.43 -25.33 -9.10
C LEU A 309 31.88 -24.91 -9.28
N LEU A 310 32.36 -23.99 -8.43
CA LEU A 310 33.73 -23.51 -8.53
C LEU A 310 34.72 -24.55 -8.01
N ALA A 311 35.93 -24.59 -8.59
CA ALA A 311 37.00 -25.49 -8.17
C ALA A 311 37.30 -25.38 -6.67
N LYS A 312 37.41 -24.15 -6.14
CA LYS A 312 37.61 -23.89 -4.70
C LYS A 312 36.49 -24.44 -3.81
N ASP A 313 35.24 -24.36 -4.29
CA ASP A 313 34.08 -24.84 -3.53
C ASP A 313 34.08 -26.38 -3.55
N LEU A 314 34.44 -26.99 -4.68
CA LEU A 314 34.61 -28.43 -4.83
C LEU A 314 35.74 -28.98 -3.94
N GLU A 315 36.89 -28.31 -3.90
CA GLU A 315 38.01 -28.64 -3.01
C GLU A 315 37.58 -28.59 -1.54
N THR A 316 36.81 -27.56 -1.15
CA THR A 316 36.26 -27.44 0.20
C THR A 316 35.30 -28.59 0.55
N VAL A 317 34.50 -29.06 -0.42
CA VAL A 317 33.59 -30.19 -0.21
C VAL A 317 34.38 -31.49 -0.04
N VAL A 318 35.35 -31.76 -0.92
CA VAL A 318 36.14 -33.00 -0.87
C VAL A 318 36.99 -33.07 0.40
N SER A 319 37.65 -31.97 0.79
CA SER A 319 38.45 -31.92 2.02
C SER A 319 37.62 -32.20 3.28
N ARG A 320 36.37 -31.70 3.37
CA ARG A 320 35.45 -31.98 4.48
C ARG A 320 34.92 -33.41 4.52
N CYS A 321 35.06 -34.17 3.44
CA CYS A 321 34.55 -35.53 3.32
C CYS A 321 35.64 -36.61 3.33
N LYS A 322 36.92 -36.21 3.37
CA LYS A 322 38.08 -37.11 3.57
C LYS A 322 38.33 -37.45 5.05
N THR A 323 37.63 -36.79 5.99
CA THR A 323 37.59 -37.10 7.44
C THR A 323 36.45 -38.03 7.77
#